data_AF-A0A975MLL9-F1
#
_entry.id   AF-A0A975MLL9-F1
#
_cell.length_a   1.000
_cell.length_b   1.000
_cell.length_c   1.000
_cell.angle_alpha   90.00
_cell.angle_beta   90.00
_cell.angle_gamma   90.00
#
_symmetry.space_group_name_H-M   'P 1'
#
loop_
_entity.id
_entity.type
_entity.pdbx_description
1 polymer ?
#
loop_
_entity_poly.entity_id
_entity_poly.type
_entity_poly.pdbx_seq_one_letter_code
_entity_poly.pdbx_strand_id
1 'polypeptide(L)'
;MRTMLICIIFLMVVSRVGRAADNDFSICAVAGFYAANHNQFLTDLAERIAAKNNLFGDERCTLALKAGKDTGGRFSKPNEQRTDSDNLIIRQATHFSNLIYDSILSRVKF
;
A
#
# COMPACT_ATOMS: atom_id res chain seq x y z
N MET A 1 7.92 -13.51 39.22
CA MET A 1 8.28 -12.23 38.57
C MET A 1 9.17 -12.37 37.33
N ARG A 2 10.07 -13.36 37.19
CA ARG A 2 10.92 -13.54 35.99
C ARG A 2 10.16 -13.92 34.69
N THR A 3 9.08 -14.70 34.79
CA THR A 3 8.27 -15.14 33.63
C THR A 3 7.44 -14.02 33.00
N MET A 4 6.97 -13.06 33.80
CA MET A 4 6.16 -11.93 33.33
C MET A 4 6.97 -10.96 32.45
N LEU A 5 8.26 -10.78 32.74
CA LEU A 5 9.18 -9.95 31.96
C LEU A 5 9.46 -10.54 30.56
N ILE A 6 9.53 -11.87 30.44
CA ILE A 6 9.76 -12.56 29.16
C ILE A 6 8.54 -12.40 28.24
N CYS A 7 7.32 -12.51 28.78
CA CYS A 7 6.09 -12.30 28.00
C CYS A 7 5.98 -10.87 27.44
N ILE A 8 6.37 -9.86 28.23
CA ILE A 8 6.34 -8.45 27.81
C ILE A 8 7.33 -8.19 26.67
N ILE A 9 8.53 -8.77 26.75
CA ILE A 9 9.53 -8.66 25.67
C ILE A 9 9.02 -9.35 24.40
N PHE A 10 8.41 -10.52 24.52
CA PHE A 10 7.85 -11.25 23.38
C PHE A 10 6.70 -10.48 22.69
N LEU A 11 5.80 -9.88 23.47
CA LEU A 11 4.71 -9.04 22.96
C LEU A 11 5.21 -7.78 22.21
N MET A 12 6.30 -7.16 22.69
CA MET A 12 6.90 -6.01 22.01
C MET A 12 7.60 -6.37 20.69
N VAL A 13 8.11 -7.59 20.56
CA VAL A 13 8.73 -8.05 19.30
C VAL A 13 7.65 -8.42 18.29
N VAL A 14 6.62 -9.16 18.69
CA VAL A 14 5.53 -9.60 17.78
C VAL A 14 4.75 -8.41 17.20
N SER A 15 4.53 -7.36 17.99
CA SER A 15 3.81 -6.15 17.53
C SER A 15 4.56 -5.35 16.46
N ARG A 16 5.91 -5.42 16.42
CA ARG A 16 6.70 -4.80 15.35
C ARG A 16 6.64 -5.61 14.04
N VAL A 17 6.59 -6.94 14.15
CA VAL A 17 6.47 -7.83 12.99
C VAL A 17 5.09 -7.70 12.33
N GLY A 18 4.01 -7.57 13.13
CA GLY A 18 2.65 -7.35 12.61
C GLY A 18 2.49 -6.05 11.81
N ARG A 19 3.14 -4.95 12.24
CA ARG A 19 3.13 -3.67 11.51
C ARG A 19 3.92 -3.69 10.21
N ALA A 20 4.96 -4.50 10.11
CA ALA A 20 5.71 -4.68 8.87
C ALA A 20 4.86 -5.41 7.81
N ALA A 21 4.14 -6.46 8.23
CA ALA A 21 3.31 -7.27 7.35
C ALA A 21 2.17 -6.47 6.68
N ASP A 22 1.52 -5.54 7.40
CA ASP A 22 0.48 -4.68 6.79
C ASP A 22 1.04 -3.70 5.75
N ASN A 23 2.30 -3.29 5.91
CA ASN A 23 2.95 -2.36 4.99
C ASN A 23 3.42 -3.09 3.71
N ASP A 24 3.77 -4.37 3.82
CA ASP A 24 4.21 -5.18 2.68
C ASP A 24 3.12 -5.27 1.59
N PHE A 25 1.84 -5.32 1.98
CA PHE A 25 0.70 -5.38 1.05
C PHE A 25 0.20 -4.01 0.57
N SER A 26 0.76 -2.91 1.09
CA SER A 26 0.37 -1.55 0.69
C SER A 26 0.53 -1.34 -0.81
N ILE A 27 1.57 -1.93 -1.42
CA ILE A 27 1.83 -1.82 -2.87
C ILE A 27 0.71 -2.44 -3.71
N CYS A 28 0.05 -3.49 -3.20
CA CYS A 28 -1.10 -4.10 -3.87
C CYS A 28 -2.31 -3.15 -3.84
N ALA A 29 -2.56 -2.46 -2.72
CA ALA A 29 -3.58 -1.42 -2.65
C ALA A 29 -3.28 -0.23 -3.57
N VAL A 30 -2.01 0.17 -3.66
CA VAL A 30 -1.56 1.23 -4.59
C VAL A 30 -1.82 0.83 -6.04
N ALA A 31 -1.49 -0.40 -6.44
CA ALA A 31 -1.79 -0.92 -7.77
C ALA A 31 -3.30 -0.84 -8.07
N GLY A 32 -4.13 -1.26 -7.11
CA GLY A 32 -5.58 -1.21 -7.26
C GLY A 32 -6.13 0.21 -7.40
N PHE A 33 -5.62 1.13 -6.57
CA PHE A 33 -6.00 2.54 -6.62
C PHE A 33 -5.72 3.18 -7.98
N TYR A 34 -4.53 2.95 -8.53
CA TYR A 34 -4.17 3.49 -9.83
C TYR A 34 -4.89 2.79 -10.99
N ALA A 35 -5.19 1.50 -10.86
CA ALA A 35 -5.97 0.77 -11.85
C ALA A 35 -7.38 1.37 -11.99
N ALA A 36 -8.03 1.69 -10.87
CA ALA A 36 -9.35 2.31 -10.86
C ALA A 36 -9.35 3.77 -11.37
N ASN A 37 -8.21 4.47 -11.26
CA ASN A 37 -8.02 5.83 -11.77
C ASN A 37 -7.41 5.86 -13.19
N HIS A 38 -7.38 4.73 -13.89
CA HIS A 38 -6.88 4.61 -15.27
C HIS A 38 -5.42 5.05 -15.47
N ASN A 39 -4.60 5.04 -14.42
CA ASN A 39 -3.17 5.34 -14.53
C ASN A 39 -2.38 4.04 -14.75
N GLN A 40 -2.30 3.61 -16.02
CA GLN A 40 -1.67 2.34 -16.38
C GLN A 40 -0.18 2.28 -16.00
N PHE A 41 0.57 3.37 -16.17
CA PHE A 41 1.99 3.40 -15.83
C PHE A 41 2.25 3.09 -14.35
N LEU A 42 1.53 3.76 -13.44
CA LEU A 42 1.70 3.53 -12.00
C LEU A 42 1.10 2.19 -11.56
N THR A 43 0.05 1.72 -12.23
CA THR A 43 -0.52 0.38 -12.01
C THR A 43 0.51 -0.70 -12.32
N ASP A 44 1.04 -0.71 -13.54
CA ASP A 44 2.00 -1.71 -14.00
C ASP A 44 3.27 -1.69 -13.16
N LEU A 45 3.73 -0.51 -12.73
CA LEU A 45 4.90 -0.37 -11.89
C LEU A 45 4.66 -0.96 -10.49
N ALA A 46 3.53 -0.65 -9.87
CA ALA A 46 3.18 -1.19 -8.56
C ALA A 46 2.99 -2.72 -8.62
N GLU A 47 2.33 -3.24 -9.66
CA GLU A 47 2.20 -4.69 -9.89
C GLU A 47 3.54 -5.38 -10.09
N ARG A 48 4.47 -4.78 -10.83
CA ARG A 48 5.84 -5.32 -10.98
C ARG A 48 6.60 -5.35 -9.66
N ILE A 49 6.43 -4.34 -8.81
CA ILE A 49 7.03 -4.33 -7.47
C ILE A 49 6.39 -5.43 -6.60
N ALA A 50 5.07 -5.58 -6.64
CA ALA A 50 4.37 -6.66 -5.94
C ALA A 50 4.87 -8.05 -6.39
N ALA A 51 5.01 -8.27 -7.70
CA ALA A 51 5.58 -9.50 -8.27
C ALA A 51 7.00 -9.77 -7.77
N LYS A 52 7.86 -8.74 -7.82
CA LYS A 52 9.27 -8.84 -7.38
C LYS A 52 9.40 -9.22 -5.91
N ASN A 53 8.43 -8.85 -5.08
CA ASN A 53 8.37 -9.19 -3.66
C ASN A 53 7.58 -10.48 -3.38
N ASN A 54 7.20 -11.25 -4.41
CA ASN A 54 6.42 -12.48 -4.31
C ASN A 54 5.10 -12.32 -3.54
N LEU A 55 4.45 -11.16 -3.67
CA LEU A 55 3.17 -10.89 -3.01
C LEU A 55 1.97 -11.44 -3.79
N PHE A 56 2.15 -11.72 -5.08
CA PHE A 56 1.10 -12.32 -5.89
C PHE A 56 0.84 -13.77 -5.49
N GLY A 57 -0.43 -14.09 -5.26
CA GLY A 57 -0.86 -15.37 -4.68
C GLY A 57 -1.17 -15.31 -3.19
N ASP A 58 -0.73 -14.25 -2.48
CA ASP A 58 -1.16 -14.00 -1.11
C ASP A 58 -2.57 -13.38 -1.10
N GLU A 59 -3.46 -13.94 -0.28
CA GLU A 59 -4.83 -13.47 -0.13
C GLU A 59 -4.88 -12.02 0.37
N ARG A 60 -3.93 -11.60 1.22
CA ARG A 60 -3.82 -10.23 1.71
C ARG A 60 -3.52 -9.24 0.60
N CYS A 61 -2.67 -9.60 -0.36
CA CYS A 61 -2.41 -8.78 -1.54
C CYS A 61 -3.68 -8.64 -2.39
N THR A 62 -4.45 -9.72 -2.53
CA THR A 62 -5.72 -9.71 -3.28
C THR A 62 -6.76 -8.81 -2.62
N LEU A 63 -6.90 -8.88 -1.30
CA LEU A 63 -7.79 -8.02 -0.52
C LEU A 63 -7.35 -6.56 -0.58
N ALA A 64 -6.05 -6.30 -0.44
CA ALA A 64 -5.47 -4.96 -0.57
C ALA A 64 -5.71 -4.38 -1.97
N LEU A 65 -5.49 -5.17 -3.03
CA LEU A 65 -5.76 -4.77 -4.42
C LEU A 65 -7.24 -4.37 -4.61
N LYS A 66 -8.17 -5.16 -4.07
CA LYS A 66 -9.59 -4.85 -4.12
C LYS A 66 -9.91 -3.55 -3.36
N ALA A 67 -9.42 -3.41 -2.13
CA ALA A 67 -9.61 -2.20 -1.33
C ALA A 67 -9.06 -0.94 -2.04
N GLY A 68 -7.91 -1.09 -2.71
CA GLY A 68 -7.33 -0.07 -3.58
C GLY A 68 -8.25 0.33 -4.72
N LYS A 69 -8.76 -0.65 -5.48
CA LYS A 69 -9.70 -0.41 -6.59
C LYS A 69 -10.96 0.29 -6.13
N ASP A 70 -11.55 -0.19 -5.04
CA ASP A 70 -12.75 0.42 -4.46
C ASP A 70 -12.46 1.87 -4.05
N THR A 71 -11.33 2.12 -3.37
CA THR A 71 -10.92 3.47 -2.95
C THR A 71 -10.69 4.40 -4.14
N GLY A 72 -10.00 3.95 -5.20
CA GLY A 72 -9.79 4.74 -6.42
C GLY A 72 -11.11 5.06 -7.13
N GLY A 73 -12.02 4.07 -7.20
CA GLY A 73 -13.36 4.27 -7.75
C GLY A 73 -14.21 5.28 -6.96
N ARG A 74 -14.05 5.33 -5.63
CA ARG A 74 -14.67 6.37 -4.79
C ARG A 74 -13.97 7.73 -4.89
N PHE A 75 -12.64 7.73 -5.03
CA PHE A 75 -11.84 8.95 -5.07
C PHE A 75 -12.27 9.88 -6.21
N SER A 76 -12.69 9.31 -7.34
CA SER A 76 -13.22 10.04 -8.50
C SER A 76 -14.64 10.61 -8.31
N LYS A 77 -15.33 10.30 -7.20
CA LYS A 77 -16.71 10.73 -6.92
C LYS A 77 -16.74 11.81 -5.82
N PRO A 78 -17.27 13.03 -6.09
CA PRO A 78 -17.21 14.15 -5.15
C PRO A 78 -17.99 13.99 -3.83
N ASN A 79 -19.00 13.11 -3.79
CA ASN A 79 -19.97 13.05 -2.68
C ASN A 79 -19.87 11.77 -1.84
N GLU A 80 -18.81 10.98 -2.01
CA GLU A 80 -18.67 9.71 -1.27
C GLU A 80 -17.84 9.92 0.00
N GLN A 81 -18.37 9.40 1.13
CA GLN A 81 -17.71 9.56 2.42
C GLN A 81 -16.43 8.72 2.47
N ARG A 82 -15.29 9.39 2.64
CA ARG A 82 -13.99 8.72 2.75
C ARG A 82 -13.81 8.16 4.15
N THR A 83 -13.38 6.90 4.22
CA THR A 83 -13.00 6.27 5.49
C THR A 83 -11.54 6.58 5.85
N ASP A 84 -11.13 6.31 7.10
CA ASP A 84 -9.72 6.40 7.48
C ASP A 84 -8.83 5.44 6.69
N SER A 85 -9.37 4.29 6.31
CA SER A 85 -8.71 3.32 5.42
C SER A 85 -8.50 3.89 4.03
N ASP A 86 -9.50 4.58 3.48
CA ASP A 86 -9.41 5.25 2.18
C ASP A 86 -8.30 6.31 2.21
N ASN A 87 -8.26 7.12 3.27
CA ASN A 87 -7.24 8.14 3.45
C ASN A 87 -5.83 7.54 3.59
N LEU A 88 -5.69 6.36 4.20
CA LEU A 88 -4.42 5.64 4.26
C LEU A 88 -3.97 5.19 2.85
N ILE A 89 -4.86 4.55 2.09
CA ILE A 89 -4.57 4.09 0.72
C ILE A 89 -4.22 5.28 -0.18
N ILE A 90 -4.97 6.38 -0.09
CA ILE A 90 -4.69 7.61 -0.86
C ILE A 90 -3.31 8.15 -0.50
N ARG A 91 -2.97 8.26 0.78
CA ARG A 91 -1.63 8.72 1.20
C ARG A 91 -0.52 7.81 0.69
N GLN A 92 -0.70 6.50 0.76
CA GLN A 92 0.27 5.53 0.25
C GLN A 92 0.44 5.67 -1.28
N ALA A 93 -0.67 5.81 -2.02
CA ALA A 93 -0.65 6.01 -3.46
C ALA A 93 0.04 7.33 -3.84
N THR A 94 -0.27 8.44 -3.17
CA THR A 94 0.36 9.74 -3.39
C THR A 94 1.86 9.70 -3.05
N HIS A 95 2.23 9.10 -1.92
CA HIS A 95 3.63 8.94 -1.57
C HIS A 95 4.39 8.12 -2.63
N PHE A 96 3.78 7.03 -3.11
CA PHE A 96 4.34 6.21 -4.17
C PHE A 96 4.56 7.01 -5.46
N SER A 97 3.56 7.74 -5.96
CA SER A 97 3.72 8.51 -7.20
C SER A 97 4.75 9.62 -7.07
N ASN A 98 4.79 10.33 -5.94
CA ASN A 98 5.81 11.36 -5.69
C ASN A 98 7.22 10.76 -5.77
N LEU A 99 7.48 9.63 -5.12
CA LEU A 99 8.79 8.96 -5.21
C LEU A 99 9.19 8.62 -6.65
N ILE A 100 8.24 8.16 -7.47
CA ILE A 100 8.50 7.83 -8.86
C ILE A 100 8.77 9.09 -9.69
N TYR A 101 7.92 10.12 -9.57
CA TYR A 101 8.08 11.35 -10.32
C TYR A 101 9.36 12.10 -9.92
N ASP A 102 9.66 12.21 -8.63
CA ASP A 102 10.90 12.83 -8.15
C ASP A 102 12.14 12.09 -8.68
N SER A 103 12.10 10.76 -8.70
CA SER A 103 13.19 9.93 -9.24
C SER A 103 13.39 10.16 -10.75
N ILE A 104 12.30 10.27 -11.52
CA ILE A 104 12.36 10.55 -12.96
C ILE A 104 12.88 11.98 -13.22
N LEU A 105 12.28 12.98 -12.56
CA LEU A 105 12.62 14.40 -12.75
C LEU A 105 14.05 14.73 -12.30
N SER A 106 14.59 14.01 -11.32
CA SER A 106 16.00 14.18 -10.94
C SER A 106 17.01 13.72 -11.99
N ARG A 107 16.57 12.92 -12.98
CA ARG A 107 17.44 12.29 -14.00
C ARG A 107 17.14 12.75 -15.42
N VAL A 108 15.92 13.20 -15.69
CA VAL A 108 15.49 13.65 -17.02
C VAL A 108 15.35 15.17 -16.99
N LYS A 109 16.15 15.85 -17.82
CA LYS A 109 15.97 17.27 -18.12
C LYS A 109 15.09 17.37 -19.36
N PHE A 110 13.94 18.03 -19.22
CA PHE A 110 13.06 18.41 -20.33
C PHE A 110 13.56 19.70 -20.99
#